data_AF-A0A0L9T3V2-F1
#
_entry.id   AF-A0A0L9T3V2-F1
#
_cell.length_a   1.000
_cell.length_b   1.000
_cell.length_c   1.000
_cell.angle_alpha   90.00
_cell.angle_beta   90.00
_cell.angle_gamma   90.00
#
_symmetry.space_group_name_H-M   'P 1'
#
loop_
_entity.id
_entity.type
_entity.pdbx_description
1 polymer ?
#
loop_
_entity_poly.entity_id
_entity_poly.type
_entity_poly.pdbx_seq_one_letter_code
_entity_poly.pdbx_strand_id
1 'polypeptide(L)'
;MKAHTLQLEAFSAAIKRLDPTLPKPKFQIVGSCRNKSDDDRLQMLKKKAIELNISEQVEFHKNVTYRDLVGLLGGAVAGIHSMTDEHFGISVVEYMAAGAIPIAHNSAGPKMDIVLDEDGQQTGFLACTVEEYVDAIVRTVTIFVITIIIKNDKHY
;
A
#
# COMPACT_ATOMS: atom_id res chain seq x y z
N MET A 1 -13.28 2.53 -6.02
CA MET A 1 -12.88 3.51 -4.98
C MET A 1 -11.59 3.02 -4.35
N LYS A 2 -10.60 3.88 -4.09
CA LYS A 2 -9.21 3.49 -3.68
C LYS A 2 -9.07 2.76 -2.35
N ALA A 3 -10.17 2.60 -1.61
CA ALA A 3 -10.26 1.82 -0.38
C ALA A 3 -9.13 2.06 0.65
N HIS A 4 -8.62 3.29 0.79
CA HIS A 4 -7.53 3.60 1.74
C HIS A 4 -7.88 3.27 3.20
N THR A 5 -9.16 3.38 3.57
CA THR A 5 -9.63 2.95 4.89
C THR A 5 -9.37 1.46 5.11
N LEU A 6 -9.66 0.62 4.11
CA LEU A 6 -9.38 -0.81 4.15
C LEU A 6 -7.88 -1.09 4.25
N GLN A 7 -7.05 -0.30 3.56
CA GLN A 7 -5.59 -0.46 3.65
C GLN A 7 -5.07 -0.14 5.07
N LEU A 8 -5.58 0.92 5.71
CA LEU A 8 -5.24 1.26 7.10
C LEU A 8 -5.74 0.18 8.09
N GLU A 9 -6.94 -0.35 7.88
CA GLU A 9 -7.51 -1.42 8.70
C GLU A 9 -6.70 -2.72 8.56
N ALA A 10 -6.35 -3.11 7.34
CA ALA A 10 -5.50 -4.26 7.08
C ALA A 10 -4.10 -4.08 7.70
N PHE A 11 -3.49 -2.90 7.55
CA PHE A 11 -2.19 -2.62 8.17
C PHE A 11 -2.25 -2.67 9.71
N SER A 12 -3.30 -2.11 10.32
CA SER A 12 -3.53 -2.19 11.77
C SER A 12 -3.67 -3.63 12.25
N ALA A 13 -4.40 -4.47 11.51
CA ALA A 13 -4.55 -5.89 11.82
C ALA A 13 -3.24 -6.66 11.60
N ALA A 14 -2.47 -6.35 10.56
CA ALA A 14 -1.19 -6.98 10.28
C ALA A 14 -0.15 -6.69 11.36
N ILE A 15 -0.01 -5.44 11.83
CA ILE A 15 0.91 -5.10 12.94
C ILE A 15 0.65 -5.95 14.19
N LYS A 16 -0.62 -6.28 14.47
CA LYS A 16 -1.00 -7.11 15.62
C LYS A 16 -0.60 -8.58 15.47
N ARG A 17 -0.37 -9.06 14.23
CA ARG A 17 0.09 -10.43 13.94
C ARG A 17 1.61 -10.56 13.86
N LEU A 18 2.32 -9.46 13.69
CA LEU A 18 3.78 -9.46 13.64
C LEU A 18 4.38 -9.74 15.02
N ASP A 19 5.58 -10.33 15.03
CA ASP A 19 6.35 -10.53 16.25
C ASP A 19 6.62 -9.17 16.92
N PRO A 20 6.17 -8.95 18.18
CA PRO A 20 6.33 -7.67 18.87
C PRO A 20 7.78 -7.31 19.19
N THR A 21 8.72 -8.25 19.08
CA THR A 21 10.16 -8.02 19.27
C THR A 21 10.83 -7.41 18.04
N LEU A 22 10.20 -7.50 16.86
CA LEU A 22 10.72 -6.94 15.62
C LEU A 22 10.39 -5.45 15.49
N PRO A 23 11.22 -4.67 14.78
CA PRO A 23 10.88 -3.29 14.44
C PRO A 23 9.54 -3.23 13.69
N LYS A 24 8.63 -2.37 14.17
CA LYS A 24 7.34 -2.18 13.51
C LYS A 24 7.55 -1.56 12.12
N PRO A 25 6.89 -2.09 11.07
CA PRO A 25 6.98 -1.52 9.74
C PRO A 25 6.35 -0.11 9.70
N LYS A 26 6.77 0.67 8.69
CA LYS A 26 6.16 1.95 8.35
C LYS A 26 5.23 1.80 7.15
N PHE A 27 4.09 2.49 7.19
CA PHE A 27 3.10 2.55 6.14
C PHE A 27 3.03 3.96 5.56
N GLN A 28 3.57 4.13 4.37
CA GLN A 28 3.72 5.42 3.72
C GLN A 28 2.61 5.61 2.67
N ILE A 29 1.73 6.58 2.91
CA ILE A 29 0.66 6.94 1.99
C ILE A 29 1.08 8.19 1.21
N VAL A 30 1.39 8.00 -0.07
CA VAL A 30 1.80 9.09 -0.96
C VAL A 30 0.62 9.52 -1.82
N GLY A 31 0.37 10.82 -1.94
CA GLY A 31 -0.71 11.32 -2.76
C GLY A 31 -0.67 12.83 -2.93
N SER A 32 -1.62 13.37 -3.67
CA SER A 32 -1.70 14.80 -3.94
C SER A 32 -3.05 15.40 -3.58
N CYS A 33 -3.10 16.60 -3.03
CA CYS A 33 -4.35 17.34 -2.82
C CYS A 33 -4.37 18.55 -3.76
N ARG A 34 -5.45 18.72 -4.52
CA ARG A 34 -5.69 19.90 -5.38
C ARG A 34 -6.72 20.86 -4.82
N ASN A 35 -7.58 20.39 -3.93
CA ASN A 35 -8.73 21.13 -3.44
C ASN A 35 -9.04 20.77 -1.98
N LYS A 36 -10.01 21.48 -1.41
CA LYS A 36 -10.49 21.30 -0.03
C LYS A 36 -10.96 19.87 0.25
N SER A 37 -11.64 19.22 -0.70
CA SER A 37 -12.12 17.84 -0.54
C SER A 37 -10.97 16.85 -0.40
N ASP A 38 -9.92 17.01 -1.21
CA ASP A 38 -8.74 16.15 -1.14
C ASP A 38 -8.01 16.33 0.21
N ASP A 39 -7.97 17.57 0.72
CA ASP A 39 -7.42 17.87 2.04
C ASP A 39 -8.27 17.27 3.17
N ASP A 40 -9.60 17.36 3.08
CA ASP A 40 -10.51 16.79 4.07
C ASP A 40 -10.42 15.26 4.13
N ARG A 41 -10.25 14.60 2.98
CA ARG A 41 -10.00 13.15 2.94
C ARG A 41 -8.64 12.78 3.54
N LEU A 42 -7.60 13.57 3.30
CA LEU A 42 -6.31 13.37 3.98
C LEU A 42 -6.44 13.48 5.50
N GLN A 43 -7.19 14.48 6.01
CA GLN A 43 -7.43 14.62 7.45
C GLN A 43 -8.25 13.45 8.01
N MET A 44 -9.25 12.97 7.29
CA MET A 44 -10.02 11.79 7.66
C MET A 44 -9.12 10.55 7.81
N LEU A 45 -8.18 10.34 6.88
CA LEU A 45 -7.24 9.21 6.95
C LEU A 45 -6.26 9.33 8.13
N LYS A 46 -5.77 10.54 8.43
CA LYS A 46 -4.95 10.80 9.63
C LYS A 46 -5.72 10.49 10.91
N LYS A 47 -6.98 10.95 11.01
CA LYS A 47 -7.85 10.65 12.15
C LYS A 47 -8.08 9.14 12.30
N LYS A 48 -8.35 8.44 11.20
CA LYS A 48 -8.51 6.98 11.21
C LYS A 48 -7.25 6.25 11.69
N ALA A 49 -6.05 6.71 11.30
CA ALA A 49 -4.80 6.12 11.79
C ALA A 49 -4.64 6.28 13.32
N ILE A 50 -5.10 7.40 13.89
CA ILE A 50 -5.15 7.62 15.35
C ILE A 50 -6.17 6.67 15.99
N GLU A 51 -7.39 6.58 15.45
CA GLU A 51 -8.45 5.68 15.96
C GLU A 51 -8.01 4.21 15.96
N LEU A 52 -7.20 3.81 14.97
CA LEU A 52 -6.63 2.47 14.85
C LEU A 52 -5.36 2.25 15.67
N ASN A 53 -4.88 3.26 16.42
CA ASN A 53 -3.65 3.25 17.21
C ASN A 53 -2.38 2.89 16.40
N ILE A 54 -2.30 3.38 15.16
CA ILE A 54 -1.17 3.17 14.25
C ILE A 54 -0.56 4.49 13.73
N SER A 55 -0.93 5.64 14.29
CA SER A 55 -0.44 6.95 13.82
C SER A 55 1.08 7.06 13.80
N GLU A 56 1.78 6.44 14.75
CA GLU A 56 3.24 6.40 14.81
C GLU A 56 3.88 5.53 13.71
N GLN A 57 3.09 4.64 13.08
CA GLN A 57 3.52 3.78 12.00
C GLN A 57 3.08 4.28 10.62
N VAL A 58 2.22 5.29 10.54
CA VAL A 58 1.68 5.80 9.26
C VAL A 58 2.26 7.16 8.94
N GLU A 59 2.83 7.28 7.74
CA GLU A 59 3.41 8.52 7.23
C GLU A 59 2.64 9.01 6.01
N PHE A 60 2.27 10.28 5.99
CA PHE A 60 1.51 10.88 4.90
C PHE A 60 2.39 11.84 4.11
N HIS A 61 2.63 11.50 2.84
CA HIS A 61 3.50 12.23 1.92
C HIS A 61 2.64 12.98 0.90
N LYS A 62 2.31 14.23 1.21
CA LYS A 62 1.44 15.09 0.37
C LYS A 62 2.26 15.86 -0.65
N ASN A 63 1.86 15.78 -1.92
CA ASN A 63 2.40 16.59 -3.03
C ASN A 63 3.94 16.46 -3.18
N VAL A 64 4.48 15.25 -2.96
CA VAL A 64 5.92 15.00 -3.14
C VAL A 64 6.32 15.10 -4.61
N THR A 65 7.59 15.42 -4.86
CA THR A 65 8.11 15.43 -6.23
C THR A 65 8.19 14.01 -6.78
N TYR A 66 8.26 13.86 -8.11
CA TYR A 66 8.47 12.55 -8.71
C TYR A 66 9.79 11.91 -8.25
N ARG A 67 10.85 12.72 -8.06
CA ARG A 67 12.13 12.26 -7.52
C ARG A 67 11.98 11.67 -6.13
N ASP A 68 11.26 12.35 -5.25
CA ASP A 68 11.01 11.86 -3.89
C ASP A 68 10.14 10.61 -3.91
N LEU A 69 9.11 10.57 -4.76
CA LEU A 69 8.28 9.37 -4.95
C LEU A 69 9.11 8.15 -5.37
N VAL A 70 10.03 8.30 -6.33
CA VAL A 70 10.95 7.22 -6.73
C VAL A 70 11.87 6.82 -5.58
N GLY A 71 12.37 7.78 -4.81
CA GLY A 71 13.19 7.51 -3.63
C GLY A 71 12.44 6.74 -2.54
N LEU A 72 11.17 7.10 -2.30
CA LEU A 72 10.29 6.35 -1.39
C LEU A 72 10.11 4.93 -1.96
N LEU A 73 9.68 4.78 -3.22
CA LEU A 73 9.43 3.49 -3.87
C LEU A 73 10.64 2.55 -3.82
N GLY A 74 11.84 3.06 -4.10
CA GLY A 74 13.08 2.26 -4.03
C GLY A 74 13.48 1.85 -2.62
N GLY A 75 12.87 2.43 -1.58
CA GLY A 75 13.03 2.01 -0.19
C GLY A 75 11.91 1.10 0.32
N ALA A 76 10.88 0.80 -0.50
CA ALA A 76 9.76 -0.04 -0.10
C ALA A 76 9.99 -1.53 -0.35
N VAL A 77 9.55 -2.34 0.61
CA VAL A 77 9.46 -3.80 0.49
C VAL A 77 8.25 -4.21 -0.33
N ALA A 78 7.12 -3.52 -0.14
CA ALA A 78 5.87 -3.85 -0.81
C ALA A 78 5.09 -2.60 -1.17
N GLY A 79 4.25 -2.71 -2.21
CA GLY A 79 3.33 -1.66 -2.62
C GLY A 79 1.88 -2.14 -2.60
N ILE A 80 0.97 -1.39 -1.99
CA ILE A 80 -0.44 -1.79 -1.90
C ILE A 80 -1.30 -1.01 -2.89
N HIS A 81 -2.15 -1.72 -3.64
CA HIS A 81 -3.13 -1.14 -4.55
C HIS A 81 -4.49 -1.82 -4.38
N SER A 82 -5.44 -1.18 -3.68
CA SER A 82 -6.72 -1.80 -3.32
C SER A 82 -7.92 -1.27 -4.12
N MET A 83 -7.69 -0.63 -5.26
CA MET A 83 -8.80 -0.21 -6.11
C MET A 83 -9.41 -1.42 -6.84
N THR A 84 -10.68 -1.69 -6.56
CA THR A 84 -11.48 -2.64 -7.34
C THR A 84 -11.70 -2.11 -8.76
N ASP A 85 -11.53 -3.00 -9.74
CA ASP A 85 -11.75 -2.78 -11.16
C ASP A 85 -10.86 -1.67 -11.76
N GLU A 86 -9.63 -1.59 -11.25
CA GLU A 86 -8.57 -0.79 -11.85
C GLU A 86 -8.27 -1.31 -13.26
N HIS A 87 -8.28 -0.40 -14.24
CA HIS A 87 -8.24 -0.80 -15.65
C HIS A 87 -6.88 -1.37 -16.04
N PHE A 88 -5.81 -0.83 -15.45
CA PHE A 88 -4.45 -1.30 -15.68
C PHE A 88 -3.72 -1.44 -14.35
N GLY A 89 -3.55 -0.34 -13.62
CA GLY A 89 -2.82 -0.33 -12.35
C GLY A 89 -1.36 0.06 -12.55
N ILE A 90 -1.12 1.27 -13.10
CA ILE A 90 0.22 1.82 -13.33
C ILE A 90 1.04 1.80 -12.02
N SER A 91 0.43 2.20 -10.91
CA SER A 91 1.05 2.11 -9.59
C SER A 91 1.59 0.71 -9.27
N VAL A 92 0.90 -0.37 -9.67
CA VAL A 92 1.34 -1.76 -9.42
C VAL A 92 2.62 -2.07 -10.19
N VAL A 93 2.69 -1.68 -11.47
CA VAL A 93 3.90 -1.84 -12.29
C VAL A 93 5.06 -1.01 -11.72
N GLU A 94 4.79 0.17 -11.20
CA GLU A 94 5.82 1.02 -10.60
C GLU A 94 6.38 0.47 -9.29
N TYR A 95 5.55 -0.24 -8.50
CA TYR A 95 6.05 -1.00 -7.36
C TYR A 95 7.05 -2.06 -7.82
N MET A 96 6.68 -2.87 -8.81
CA MET A 96 7.53 -3.93 -9.36
C MET A 96 8.82 -3.36 -9.94
N ALA A 97 8.74 -2.27 -10.70
CA ALA A 97 9.90 -1.61 -11.29
C ALA A 97 10.87 -1.05 -10.23
N ALA A 98 10.36 -0.68 -9.05
CA ALA A 98 11.16 -0.26 -7.91
C ALA A 98 11.69 -1.44 -7.06
N GLY A 99 11.34 -2.69 -7.41
CA GLY A 99 11.70 -3.88 -6.65
C GLY A 99 10.78 -4.17 -5.45
N ALA A 100 9.68 -3.43 -5.29
CA ALA A 100 8.70 -3.64 -4.25
C ALA A 100 7.69 -4.72 -4.68
N ILE A 101 7.34 -5.61 -3.75
CA ILE A 101 6.38 -6.68 -3.97
C ILE A 101 4.97 -6.08 -4.08
N PRO A 102 4.25 -6.22 -5.21
CA PRO A 102 2.90 -5.69 -5.34
C PRO A 102 1.90 -6.53 -4.54
N ILE A 103 1.05 -5.84 -3.78
CA ILE A 103 -0.16 -6.38 -3.14
C ILE A 103 -1.34 -5.64 -3.77
N ALA A 104 -2.02 -6.27 -4.72
CA ALA A 104 -3.06 -5.63 -5.53
C ALA A 104 -4.44 -6.24 -5.32
N HIS A 105 -5.48 -5.50 -5.70
CA HIS A 105 -6.83 -6.02 -5.69
C HIS A 105 -6.97 -7.19 -6.68
N ASN A 106 -7.67 -8.26 -6.27
CA ASN A 106 -7.90 -9.44 -7.11
C ASN A 106 -9.02 -9.22 -8.15
N SER A 107 -8.94 -8.13 -8.93
CA SER A 107 -9.80 -7.90 -10.09
C SER A 107 -9.11 -7.07 -11.18
N ALA A 108 -9.66 -7.13 -12.40
CA ALA A 108 -9.26 -6.35 -13.58
C ALA A 108 -7.74 -6.33 -13.85
N GLY A 109 -7.18 -5.20 -14.29
CA GLY A 109 -5.81 -5.08 -14.81
C GLY A 109 -4.75 -5.69 -13.88
N PRO A 110 -4.73 -5.37 -12.57
CA PRO A 110 -3.76 -5.97 -11.66
C PRO A 110 -3.77 -7.50 -11.62
N LYS A 111 -4.95 -8.12 -11.73
CA LYS A 111 -5.10 -9.58 -11.75
C LYS A 111 -4.80 -10.19 -13.12
N MET A 112 -5.28 -9.55 -14.18
CA MET A 112 -5.27 -10.15 -15.52
C MET A 112 -3.91 -9.98 -16.21
N ASP A 113 -3.22 -8.87 -15.93
CA ASP A 113 -2.10 -8.42 -16.76
C ASP A 113 -0.78 -8.23 -15.98
N ILE A 114 -0.82 -8.14 -14.65
CA ILE A 114 0.34 -7.69 -13.85
C ILE A 114 0.79 -8.73 -12.82
N VAL A 115 -0.05 -9.08 -11.85
CA VAL A 115 0.31 -9.98 -10.75
C VAL A 115 -0.02 -11.41 -11.15
N LEU A 116 0.88 -11.99 -11.94
CA LEU A 116 0.78 -13.34 -12.50
C LEU A 116 1.87 -14.26 -11.95
N ASP A 117 1.67 -15.56 -12.09
CA ASP A 117 2.72 -16.54 -11.82
C ASP A 117 3.65 -16.64 -13.03
N GLU A 118 4.93 -16.34 -12.83
CA GLU A 118 5.98 -16.41 -13.86
C GLU A 118 6.96 -17.53 -13.46
N ASP A 119 7.14 -18.54 -14.31
CA ASP A 119 8.00 -19.70 -14.05
C ASP A 119 7.73 -20.41 -12.70
N GLY A 120 6.46 -20.42 -12.27
CA GLY A 120 6.03 -21.01 -10.99
C GLY A 120 6.37 -20.16 -9.77
N GLN A 121 6.80 -18.91 -9.95
CA GLN A 121 7.03 -17.95 -8.89
C GLN A 121 5.96 -16.85 -8.89
N GLN A 122 5.42 -16.56 -7.71
CA GLN A 122 4.47 -15.47 -7.53
C GLN A 122 5.20 -14.13 -7.68
N THR A 123 4.73 -13.29 -8.60
CA THR A 123 5.27 -11.92 -8.79
C THR A 123 4.69 -10.91 -7.78
N GLY A 124 3.70 -11.33 -6.98
CA GLY A 124 3.08 -10.53 -5.92
C GLY A 124 1.88 -11.23 -5.28
N PHE A 125 1.03 -10.45 -4.61
CA PHE A 125 -0.16 -10.94 -3.93
C PHE A 125 -1.43 -10.27 -4.45
N LEU A 126 -2.48 -11.06 -4.62
CA LEU A 126 -3.82 -10.59 -4.96
C LEU A 126 -4.74 -10.74 -3.74
N ALA A 127 -5.50 -9.69 -3.42
CA ALA A 127 -6.39 -9.66 -2.26
C ALA A 127 -7.73 -8.96 -2.56
N CYS A 128 -8.82 -9.46 -1.98
CA CYS A 128 -10.15 -8.84 -2.00
C CYS A 128 -10.57 -8.34 -0.61
N THR A 129 -10.22 -9.10 0.42
CA THR A 129 -10.70 -8.92 1.79
C THR A 129 -9.59 -8.39 2.70
N VAL A 130 -9.98 -7.72 3.80
CA VAL A 130 -9.03 -7.23 4.81
C VAL A 130 -8.07 -8.34 5.25
N GLU A 131 -8.58 -9.55 5.46
CA GLU A 131 -7.77 -10.69 5.88
C GLU A 131 -6.71 -11.09 4.85
N GLU A 132 -7.05 -11.14 3.56
CA GLU A 132 -6.08 -11.44 2.50
C GLU A 132 -5.01 -10.34 2.39
N TYR A 133 -5.38 -9.06 2.59
CA TYR A 133 -4.39 -7.99 2.67
C TYR A 133 -3.50 -8.13 3.90
N VAL A 134 -4.06 -8.53 5.05
CA VAL A 134 -3.29 -8.80 6.28
C VAL A 134 -2.26 -9.89 6.04
N ASP A 135 -2.66 -11.01 5.45
CA ASP A 135 -1.77 -12.13 5.19
C ASP A 135 -0.66 -11.75 4.20
N ALA A 136 -0.99 -10.99 3.15
CA ALA A 136 0.00 -10.47 2.21
C ALA A 136 0.99 -9.50 2.87
N ILE A 137 0.52 -8.60 3.74
CA ILE A 137 1.38 -7.67 4.49
C ILE A 137 2.31 -8.43 5.44
N VAL A 138 1.79 -9.40 6.19
CA VAL A 138 2.61 -10.20 7.12
C VAL A 138 3.68 -10.96 6.34
N ARG A 139 3.31 -11.65 5.26
CA ARG A 139 4.26 -12.41 4.42
C ARG A 139 5.36 -11.53 3.85
N THR A 140 5.04 -10.32 3.38
CA THR A 140 6.06 -9.40 2.81
C THR A 140 6.99 -8.83 3.88
N VAL A 141 6.45 -8.40 5.03
CA VAL A 141 7.24 -7.78 6.11
C VAL A 141 8.08 -8.81 6.87
N THR A 142 7.66 -10.07 6.97
CA THR A 142 8.49 -11.11 7.61
C THR A 142 9.72 -11.49 6.76
N ILE A 143 9.70 -11.21 5.45
CA ILE A 143 10.82 -11.51 4.54
C ILE A 143 11.84 -10.33 4.51
N PHE A 144 11.42 -9.08 4.77
CA PHE A 144 12.29 -7.90 4.71
C PHE A 144 11.96 -6.82 5.75
N VAL A 145 13.00 -6.14 6.26
CA VAL A 145 12.88 -5.04 7.24
C VAL A 145 12.56 -3.71 6.52
N ILE A 146 11.29 -3.30 6.66
CA ILE A 146 10.72 -1.92 6.63
C ILE A 146 10.37 -1.26 5.25
N THR A 147 9.13 -0.74 5.22
CA THR A 147 8.47 0.25 4.32
C THR A 147 7.48 -0.36 3.31
N ILE A 148 6.21 0.06 3.42
CA ILE A 148 5.15 -0.21 2.44
C ILE A 148 4.67 1.12 1.85
N ILE A 149 4.57 1.23 0.52
CA ILE A 149 4.14 2.45 -0.16
C ILE A 149 2.83 2.25 -0.92
N ILE A 150 1.95 3.24 -0.83
CA ILE A 150 0.84 3.37 -1.76
C ILE A 150 1.10 4.58 -2.64
N LYS A 151 1.17 4.35 -3.94
CA LYS A 151 1.12 5.39 -4.96
C LYS A 151 -0.32 5.65 -5.38
N ASN A 152 -0.59 6.92 -5.65
CA ASN A 152 -1.92 7.41 -5.98
C ASN A 152 -1.93 7.97 -7.41
N ASP A 153 -2.45 7.21 -8.37
CA ASP A 153 -2.59 7.67 -9.77
C ASP A 153 -3.69 8.73 -9.96
N LYS A 154 -4.42 9.08 -8.87
CA LYS A 154 -5.30 10.26 -8.78
C LYS A 154 -5.13 10.89 -7.39
N HIS A 155 -5.74 12.04 -7.16
CA HIS A 155 -5.61 12.81 -5.93
C HIS A 155 -6.15 12.09 -4.67
N TYR A 156 -5.80 12.63 -3.49
CA TYR A 156 -6.46 12.36 -2.22
C TYR A 156 -7.92 12.82 -2.26
#